data_AF-A0A3D0NZJ2-F1
#
_entry.id   AF-A0A3D0NZJ2-F1
#
_cell.length_a   1.000
_cell.length_b   1.000
_cell.length_c   1.000
_cell.angle_alpha   90.00
_cell.angle_beta   90.00
_cell.angle_gamma   90.00
#
_symmetry.space_group_name_H-M   'P 1'
#
loop_
_entity.id
_entity.type
_entity.pdbx_description
1 polymer ?
#
loop_
_entity_poly.entity_id
_entity_poly.type
_entity_poly.pdbx_seq_one_letter_code
_entity_poly.pdbx_strand_id
1 'polypeptide(L)'
;VIGDSTFMHSGVTGLINIAYNQSNSTVIILDNSITGMTGHQQNPTTGYNIKGDPAGKVNLEALCHSIGINSVRVVDPYNLEECEKVVKEELAKNEPSVIISRRPCVLLKYVKPKKPLHVNTDKCRGCKRCMKFGCPA
;
A
#
# COMPACT_ATOMS: atom_id res chain seq x y z
N VAL A 1 2.03 1.57 10.31
CA VAL A 1 2.11 1.15 8.90
C VAL A 1 1.98 -0.36 8.85
N ILE A 2 1.14 -0.92 7.99
CA ILE A 2 0.82 -2.35 7.93
C ILE A 2 0.54 -2.79 6.49
N GLY A 3 0.89 -4.02 6.11
CA GLY A 3 0.50 -4.59 4.81
C GLY A 3 -0.95 -5.08 4.81
N ASP A 4 -1.58 -5.18 3.64
CA ASP A 4 -2.97 -5.67 3.48
C ASP A 4 -3.21 -7.06 4.10
N SER A 5 -2.32 -8.01 3.88
CA SER A 5 -2.43 -9.37 4.43
C SER A 5 -2.36 -9.39 5.95
N THR A 6 -1.40 -8.67 6.53
CA THR A 6 -1.26 -8.52 7.99
C THR A 6 -2.44 -7.75 8.57
N PHE A 7 -2.91 -6.74 7.86
CA PHE A 7 -4.09 -5.98 8.26
C PHE A 7 -5.31 -6.90 8.39
N MET A 8 -5.58 -7.71 7.37
CA MET A 8 -6.68 -8.68 7.39
C MET A 8 -6.50 -9.78 8.44
N HIS A 9 -5.27 -10.23 8.69
CA HIS A 9 -5.01 -11.33 9.62
C HIS A 9 -5.08 -10.90 11.09
N SER A 10 -4.51 -9.75 11.44
CA SER A 10 -4.39 -9.31 12.84
C SER A 10 -4.49 -7.81 13.06
N GLY A 11 -4.52 -6.99 12.00
CA GLY A 11 -4.57 -5.53 12.12
C GLY A 11 -5.97 -4.92 12.28
N VAL A 12 -7.03 -5.58 11.79
CA VAL A 12 -8.40 -5.05 11.84
C VAL A 12 -8.85 -4.76 13.27
N THR A 13 -8.55 -5.64 14.21
CA THR A 13 -8.90 -5.48 15.63
C THR A 13 -8.22 -4.25 16.24
N GLY A 14 -6.99 -3.95 15.84
CA GLY A 14 -6.29 -2.72 16.23
C GLY A 14 -6.97 -1.47 15.70
N LEU A 15 -7.46 -1.49 14.46
CA LEU A 15 -8.18 -0.36 13.88
C LEU A 15 -9.54 -0.12 14.58
N ILE A 16 -10.24 -1.20 14.95
CA ILE A 16 -11.49 -1.10 15.74
C ILE A 16 -11.23 -0.40 17.08
N ASN A 17 -10.14 -0.74 17.78
CA ASN A 17 -9.78 -0.08 19.02
C ASN A 17 -9.45 1.41 18.83
N ILE A 18 -8.78 1.77 17.74
CA ILE A 18 -8.50 3.18 17.41
C ILE A 18 -9.79 3.96 17.18
N ALA A 19 -10.72 3.40 16.41
CA ALA A 19 -12.01 4.02 16.15
C ALA A 19 -12.85 4.16 17.43
N TYR A 20 -12.92 3.10 18.24
CA TYR A 20 -13.67 3.09 19.49
C TYR A 20 -13.15 4.13 20.51
N ASN A 21 -11.83 4.22 20.67
CA ASN A 21 -11.22 5.16 21.61
C ASN A 21 -10.96 6.55 21.01
N GLN A 22 -11.35 6.79 19.75
CA GLN A 22 -11.07 8.03 19.00
C GLN A 22 -9.60 8.47 19.11
N SER A 23 -8.69 7.49 19.12
CA SER A 23 -7.26 7.77 19.30
C SER A 23 -6.72 8.48 18.07
N ASN A 24 -6.05 9.63 18.25
CA ASN A 24 -5.48 10.36 17.14
C ASN A 24 -4.29 9.58 16.54
N SER A 25 -4.52 8.84 15.47
CA SER A 25 -3.54 7.97 14.82
C SER A 25 -3.82 7.84 13.34
N THR A 26 -2.76 7.95 12.54
CA THR A 26 -2.79 7.75 11.09
C THR A 26 -2.28 6.35 10.76
N VAL A 27 -3.18 5.46 10.34
CA VAL A 27 -2.85 4.09 9.94
C VAL A 27 -2.63 4.02 8.44
N ILE A 28 -1.43 3.64 8.01
CA ILE A 28 -1.12 3.43 6.60
C ILE A 28 -1.21 1.94 6.27
N ILE A 29 -2.11 1.57 5.37
CA ILE A 29 -2.30 0.21 4.84
C ILE A 29 -1.64 0.14 3.45
N LEU A 30 -0.70 -0.77 3.28
CA LEU A 30 -0.03 -1.04 2.00
C LEU A 30 -0.81 -2.15 1.26
N ASP A 31 -1.71 -1.75 0.36
CA ASP A 31 -2.49 -2.64 -0.48
C ASP A 31 -1.75 -2.94 -1.78
N ASN A 32 -0.96 -4.00 -1.74
CA ASN A 32 -0.31 -4.59 -2.90
C ASN A 32 -1.13 -5.69 -3.58
N SER A 33 -2.39 -5.88 -3.14
CA SER A 33 -3.35 -6.87 -3.62
C SER A 33 -2.80 -8.29 -3.69
N ILE A 34 -1.82 -8.61 -2.84
CA ILE A 34 -1.26 -9.96 -2.66
C ILE A 34 -0.36 -10.03 -1.43
N THR A 35 -0.23 -11.21 -0.81
CA THR A 35 0.79 -11.44 0.22
C THR A 35 2.19 -11.56 -0.40
N GLY A 36 2.88 -10.43 -0.61
CA GLY A 36 4.16 -10.39 -1.30
C GLY A 36 5.31 -11.12 -0.59
N MET A 37 5.48 -10.89 0.71
CA MET A 37 6.68 -11.33 1.45
C MET A 37 6.79 -12.87 1.61
N THR A 38 5.67 -13.59 1.68
CA THR A 38 5.63 -15.04 1.98
C THR A 38 5.25 -15.92 0.77
N GLY A 39 5.55 -15.45 -0.44
CA GLY A 39 5.42 -16.25 -1.65
C GLY A 39 4.10 -16.10 -2.40
N HIS A 40 3.53 -14.88 -2.44
CA HIS A 40 2.38 -14.54 -3.29
C HIS A 40 1.11 -15.33 -2.97
N GLN A 41 0.84 -15.54 -1.68
CA GLN A 41 -0.38 -16.22 -1.25
C GLN A 41 -1.59 -15.31 -1.43
N GLN A 42 -2.73 -15.92 -1.81
CA GLN A 42 -4.01 -15.24 -1.84
C GLN A 42 -4.41 -14.82 -0.42
N ASN A 43 -5.06 -13.68 -0.32
CA ASN A 43 -5.56 -13.10 0.93
C ASN A 43 -6.97 -12.51 0.69
N PRO A 44 -7.72 -12.13 1.74
CA PRO A 44 -9.06 -11.59 1.58
C PRO A 44 -9.17 -10.31 0.72
N THR A 45 -8.05 -9.60 0.49
CA THR A 45 -7.98 -8.41 -0.38
C THR A 45 -7.70 -8.75 -1.85
N THR A 46 -7.33 -9.99 -2.18
CA THR A 46 -7.09 -10.45 -3.57
C THR A 46 -8.37 -10.79 -4.32
N GLY A 47 -9.42 -11.25 -3.63
CA GLY A 47 -10.66 -11.71 -4.26
C GLY A 47 -10.61 -13.13 -4.84
N TYR A 48 -9.62 -13.94 -4.45
CA TYR A 48 -9.51 -15.35 -4.83
C TYR A 48 -9.32 -16.24 -3.60
N ASN A 49 -9.91 -17.44 -3.62
CA ASN A 49 -9.71 -18.43 -2.56
C ASN A 49 -8.40 -19.23 -2.79
N ILE A 50 -8.08 -20.15 -1.88
CA ILE A 50 -6.89 -21.02 -1.99
C ILE A 50 -6.91 -21.95 -3.22
N LYS A 51 -8.08 -22.22 -3.80
CA LYS A 51 -8.26 -23.02 -5.03
C LYS A 51 -8.09 -22.18 -6.30
N GLY A 52 -8.01 -20.85 -6.17
CA GLY A 52 -7.96 -19.92 -7.31
C GLY A 52 -9.33 -19.52 -7.84
N ASP A 53 -10.43 -19.92 -7.19
CA ASP A 53 -11.77 -19.48 -7.58
C ASP A 53 -12.04 -18.05 -7.10
N PRO A 54 -12.86 -17.27 -7.82
CA PRO A 54 -13.34 -15.98 -7.34
C PRO A 54 -13.99 -16.10 -5.96
N ALA A 55 -13.59 -15.22 -5.05
CA ALA A 55 -14.10 -15.14 -3.68
C ALA A 55 -14.50 -13.70 -3.35
N GLY A 56 -15.18 -13.52 -2.22
CA GLY A 56 -15.50 -12.18 -1.71
C GLY A 56 -14.22 -11.37 -1.49
N LYS A 57 -14.08 -10.27 -2.23
CA LYS A 57 -12.99 -9.32 -2.06
C LYS A 57 -13.37 -8.31 -0.99
N VAL A 58 -12.58 -8.23 0.08
CA VAL A 58 -12.79 -7.21 1.11
C VAL A 58 -12.45 -5.84 0.53
N ASN A 59 -13.42 -4.93 0.59
CA ASN A 59 -13.22 -3.52 0.28
C ASN A 59 -12.68 -2.82 1.53
N LEU A 60 -11.40 -2.46 1.51
CA LEU A 60 -10.71 -1.85 2.66
C LEU A 60 -11.32 -0.49 3.02
N GLU A 61 -11.72 0.32 2.04
CA GLU A 61 -12.38 1.60 2.25
C GLU A 61 -13.70 1.42 2.99
N ALA A 62 -14.56 0.54 2.48
CA ALA A 62 -15.85 0.25 3.09
C ALA A 62 -15.70 -0.34 4.50
N LEU A 63 -14.70 -1.22 4.70
CA LEU A 63 -14.38 -1.76 6.02
C LEU A 63 -13.97 -0.65 6.99
N CYS A 64 -13.06 0.24 6.61
CA CYS A 64 -12.63 1.36 7.45
C CYS A 64 -13.80 2.27 7.83
N HIS A 65 -14.65 2.62 6.87
CA HIS A 65 -15.85 3.41 7.12
C HIS A 65 -16.84 2.70 8.06
N SER A 66 -17.06 1.40 7.86
CA SER A 66 -17.96 0.61 8.72
C SER A 66 -17.51 0.50 10.18
N ILE A 67 -16.20 0.60 10.42
CA ILE A 67 -15.58 0.57 11.75
C ILE A 67 -15.65 1.95 12.45
N GLY A 68 -16.02 3.01 11.74
CA GLY A 68 -16.14 4.37 12.28
C GLY A 68 -14.96 5.29 11.95
N ILE A 69 -14.12 4.92 10.99
CA ILE A 69 -13.08 5.82 10.46
C ILE A 69 -13.69 6.67 9.33
N ASN A 70 -13.85 7.97 9.57
CA ASN A 70 -14.39 8.89 8.58
C ASN A 70 -13.32 9.32 7.56
N SER A 71 -12.07 9.53 8.03
CA SER A 71 -10.98 9.97 7.17
C SER A 71 -10.25 8.77 6.55
N VAL A 72 -10.64 8.42 5.32
CA VAL A 72 -9.99 7.37 4.53
C VAL A 72 -9.50 7.96 3.21
N ARG A 73 -8.20 7.84 2.93
CA ARG A 73 -7.56 8.34 1.71
C ARG A 73 -6.91 7.20 0.94
N VAL A 74 -7.11 7.14 -0.37
CA VAL A 74 -6.44 6.18 -1.25
C VAL A 74 -5.39 6.93 -2.08
N VAL A 75 -4.16 6.43 -2.12
CA VAL A 75 -3.05 7.05 -2.86
C VAL A 75 -2.25 6.02 -3.65
N ASP A 76 -1.65 6.44 -4.76
CA ASP A 76 -0.67 5.63 -5.49
C ASP A 76 0.74 5.90 -4.93
N PRO A 77 1.46 4.92 -4.37
CA PRO A 77 2.80 5.09 -3.83
C PRO A 77 3.85 5.64 -4.82
N TYR A 78 3.61 5.57 -6.14
CA TYR A 78 4.53 6.15 -7.13
C TYR A 78 4.27 7.63 -7.39
N ASN A 79 3.12 8.16 -6.98
CA ASN A 79 2.87 9.59 -6.96
C ASN A 79 3.41 10.18 -5.66
N LEU A 80 4.73 10.38 -5.59
CA LEU A 80 5.42 10.81 -4.38
C LEU A 80 4.90 12.15 -3.84
N GLU A 81 4.57 13.09 -4.74
CA GLU A 81 4.02 14.40 -4.35
C GLU A 81 2.66 14.26 -3.67
N GLU A 82 1.76 13.45 -4.24
CA GLU A 82 0.46 13.17 -3.64
C GLU A 82 0.59 12.42 -2.32
N CYS A 83 1.44 11.38 -2.26
CA CYS A 83 1.67 10.64 -1.03
C CYS A 83 2.19 11.54 0.09
N GLU A 84 3.19 12.39 -0.20
CA GLU A 84 3.75 13.31 0.78
C GLU A 84 2.69 14.31 1.28
N LYS A 85 1.90 14.85 0.35
CA LYS A 85 0.80 15.77 0.68
C LYS A 85 -0.24 15.09 1.58
N VAL A 86 -0.73 13.91 1.21
CA VAL A 86 -1.76 13.20 1.98
C VAL A 86 -1.25 12.79 3.36
N VAL A 87 -0.02 12.29 3.46
CA VAL A 87 0.57 11.96 4.77
C VAL A 87 0.64 13.18 5.67
N LYS A 88 1.08 14.34 5.15
CA LYS A 88 1.12 15.59 5.91
C LYS A 88 -0.28 16.06 6.33
N GLU A 89 -1.26 16.00 5.43
CA GLU A 89 -2.65 16.37 5.71
C GLU A 89 -3.25 15.49 6.82
N GLU A 90 -3.10 14.17 6.72
CA GLU A 90 -3.73 13.23 7.67
C GLU A 90 -3.03 13.22 9.04
N LEU A 91 -1.72 13.46 9.10
CA LEU A 91 -0.99 13.61 10.37
C LEU A 91 -1.32 14.92 11.09
N ALA A 92 -1.73 15.97 10.37
CA ALA A 92 -2.10 17.25 10.95
C ALA A 92 -3.53 17.27 11.52
N LYS A 93 -4.33 16.23 11.24
CA LYS A 93 -5.70 16.11 11.77
C LYS A 93 -5.70 15.68 13.23
N ASN A 94 -6.74 16.10 13.95
CA ASN A 94 -7.03 15.68 15.32
C ASN A 94 -8.10 14.58 15.35
N GLU A 95 -8.05 13.63 14.43
CA GLU A 95 -8.98 12.51 14.32
C GLU A 95 -8.25 11.27 13.77
N PRO A 96 -8.73 10.05 14.08
CA PRO A 96 -8.16 8.84 13.49
C PRO A 96 -8.34 8.82 11.98
N SER A 97 -7.27 8.48 11.27
CA SER A 97 -7.24 8.48 9.81
C SER A 97 -6.58 7.23 9.24
N VAL A 98 -7.00 6.84 8.04
CA VAL A 98 -6.44 5.71 7.30
C VAL A 98 -5.98 6.15 5.92
N ILE A 99 -4.75 5.80 5.55
CA ILE A 99 -4.21 5.97 4.20
C ILE A 99 -4.01 4.59 3.58
N ILE A 100 -4.71 4.30 2.50
CA ILE A 100 -4.55 3.08 1.72
C ILE A 100 -3.62 3.40 0.55
N SER A 101 -2.38 2.97 0.65
CA SER A 101 -1.41 3.03 -0.43
C SER A 101 -1.62 1.82 -1.34
N ARG A 102 -2.28 2.03 -2.48
CA ARG A 102 -2.73 0.94 -3.35
C ARG A 102 -1.90 0.87 -4.62
N ARG A 103 -1.21 -0.26 -4.82
CA ARG A 103 -0.55 -0.57 -6.09
C ARG A 103 -0.22 -2.06 -6.19
N PRO A 104 -0.59 -2.75 -7.28
CA PRO A 104 -0.28 -4.17 -7.43
C PRO A 104 1.24 -4.42 -7.37
N CYS A 105 1.64 -5.48 -6.67
CA CYS A 105 3.04 -5.87 -6.55
C CYS A 105 3.68 -6.11 -7.93
N VAL A 106 4.88 -5.56 -8.15
CA VAL A 106 5.64 -5.70 -9.42
C VAL A 106 5.98 -7.15 -9.77
N LEU A 107 5.99 -8.05 -8.77
CA LEU A 107 6.27 -9.47 -8.93
C LEU A 107 5.06 -10.29 -9.41
N LEU A 108 3.88 -9.67 -9.49
CA LEU A 108 2.69 -10.33 -10.01
C LEU A 108 2.83 -10.59 -11.51
N LYS A 109 2.55 -11.83 -11.94
CA LYS A 109 2.70 -12.27 -13.34
C LYS A 109 1.97 -11.39 -14.37
N TYR A 110 0.86 -10.76 -13.97
CA TYR A 110 0.07 -9.91 -14.85
C TYR A 110 0.55 -8.45 -14.86
N VAL A 111 1.43 -8.04 -13.94
CA VAL A 111 2.02 -6.70 -13.92
C VAL A 111 3.18 -6.69 -14.90
N LYS A 112 2.99 -5.98 -16.02
CA LYS A 112 4.05 -5.82 -17.02
C LYS A 112 5.14 -4.89 -16.46
N PRO A 113 6.41 -5.34 -16.37
CA PRO A 113 7.48 -4.46 -15.96
C PRO A 113 7.65 -3.33 -16.98
N LYS A 114 7.92 -2.11 -16.48
CA LYS A 114 8.32 -1.00 -17.34
C LYS A 114 9.68 -1.30 -17.96
N LYS A 115 9.98 -0.68 -19.11
CA LYS A 115 11.29 -0.78 -19.73
C LYS A 115 12.38 -0.36 -18.72
N PRO A 116 13.52 -1.05 -18.68
CA PRO A 116 14.64 -0.66 -17.84
C PRO A 116 15.07 0.78 -18.16
N LEU A 117 15.50 1.50 -17.13
CA LEU A 117 16.05 2.83 -17.27
C LEU A 117 17.52 2.70 -17.71
N HIS A 118 17.91 3.45 -18.74
CA HIS A 118 19.30 3.51 -19.20
C HIS A 118 19.95 4.83 -18.77
N VAL A 119 21.25 4.76 -18.48
CA VAL A 119 22.06 5.97 -18.25
C VAL A 119 22.23 6.69 -19.59
N ASN A 120 21.85 7.97 -19.63
CA ASN A 120 22.21 8.84 -20.74
C ASN A 120 23.71 9.14 -20.66
N THR A 121 24.50 8.59 -21.58
CA THR A 121 25.97 8.70 -21.61
C THR A 121 26.43 10.15 -21.77
N ASP A 122 25.73 10.95 -22.57
CA ASP A 122 26.11 12.33 -22.87
C ASP A 122 25.92 13.26 -21.67
N LYS A 123 24.96 12.94 -20.79
CA LYS A 123 24.71 13.67 -19.54
C LYS A 123 25.43 13.05 -18.33
N CYS A 124 26.09 11.91 -18.50
CA CYS A 124 26.75 11.20 -17.42
C CYS A 124 28.04 11.91 -17.00
N ARG A 125 28.11 12.32 -15.73
CA ARG A 125 29.31 12.93 -15.14
C ARG A 125 30.14 11.97 -14.28
N GLY A 126 29.90 10.66 -14.37
CA GLY A 126 30.62 9.66 -13.56
C GLY A 126 30.36 9.70 -12.05
N CYS A 127 29.27 10.35 -11.59
CA CYS A 127 28.97 10.54 -10.17
C CYS A 127 28.54 9.27 -9.41
N LYS A 128 28.40 8.14 -10.10
CA LYS A 128 27.99 6.82 -9.57
C LYS A 128 26.67 6.80 -8.78
N ARG A 129 25.86 7.85 -8.83
CA ARG A 129 24.57 7.92 -8.14
C ARG A 129 23.56 6.91 -8.70
N CYS A 130 23.71 6.51 -9.96
CA CYS A 130 22.99 5.40 -10.59
C CYS A 130 23.11 4.09 -9.79
N MET A 131 24.25 3.81 -9.15
CA MET A 131 24.46 2.59 -8.35
C MET A 131 23.58 2.53 -7.09
N LYS A 132 23.11 3.69 -6.60
CA LYS A 132 22.23 3.75 -5.42
C LYS A 132 20.79 3.30 -5.72
N PHE A 133 20.39 3.34 -6.99
CA PHE A 133 19.05 2.91 -7.41
C PHE A 133 18.95 1.38 -7.59
N GLY A 134 20.02 0.64 -7.28
CA GLY A 134 20.17 -0.78 -7.65
C GLY A 134 20.69 -0.93 -9.08
N CYS A 135 21.24 -2.10 -9.42
CA CYS A 135 21.78 -2.38 -10.76
C CYS A 135 20.62 -2.42 -11.78
N PRO A 136 20.44 -1.40 -12.64
CA PRO A 136 19.47 -1.46 -13.72
C PRO A 136 20.17 -2.10 -14.91
N ALA A 137 20.45 -3.40 -14.81
CA ALA A 137 21.19 -4.23 -15.79
C ALA A 137 22.46 -3.58 -16.38
#